data_AF-A0A6P4YR57-F1
#
_entry.id   AF-A0A6P4YR57-F1
#
_cell.length_a   1.000
_cell.length_b   1.000
_cell.length_c   1.000
_cell.angle_alpha   90.00
_cell.angle_beta   90.00
_cell.angle_gamma   90.00
#
_symmetry.space_group_name_H-M   'P 1'
#
loop_
_entity.id
_entity.type
_entity.pdbx_description
1 polymer ?
#
loop_
_entity_poly.entity_id
_entity_poly.type
_entity_poly.pdbx_seq_one_letter_code
_entity_poly.pdbx_strand_id
1 'polypeptide(L)'
;MSKCSQGCPTGYIAHNGAFYKVYNQSKTYDQAREQCAADGGLLAMPKNKQLDAFLFRLKNALGGPGYGYFWFGLSYEHREGEWKWADGTPHNITADWGNWVPNQPEGCAHYSGWMEGWDSMWCDFSNKFICQLTHVCPGKFDGSDYRGNLSVTKSGRTCQRWDSNTPHFHHNYWPGTSGPGTDPDVAENYCRNPDSDGATLWCYTTDPKKRWEYCNNPACII
;
A
#
# COMPACT_ATOMS: atom_id res chain seq x y z
N MET A 1 16.51 15.51 -13.85
CA MET A 1 16.73 14.21 -13.19
C MET A 1 16.13 14.26 -11.80
N SER A 2 14.89 13.78 -11.64
CA SER A 2 14.28 13.62 -10.32
C SER A 2 13.92 12.15 -10.19
N LYS A 3 14.85 11.39 -9.61
CA LYS A 3 14.58 10.04 -9.11
C LYS A 3 13.36 10.15 -8.19
N CYS A 4 12.42 9.21 -8.24
CA CYS A 4 11.55 8.95 -7.07
C CYS A 4 12.49 8.92 -5.87
N SER A 5 12.44 9.95 -5.03
CA SER A 5 13.38 10.05 -3.92
C SER A 5 13.11 8.86 -3.03
N GLN A 6 14.05 7.92 -3.01
CA GLN A 6 14.16 6.86 -2.02
C GLN A 6 14.04 7.50 -0.65
N GLY A 7 12.88 7.39 -0.04
CA GLY A 7 12.57 8.00 1.24
C GLY A 7 11.34 7.31 1.81
N CYS A 8 11.37 7.01 3.11
CA CYS A 8 10.18 6.52 3.79
C CYS A 8 9.10 7.60 3.74
N PRO A 9 7.81 7.25 3.54
CA PRO A 9 6.71 8.19 3.77
C PRO A 9 6.87 8.87 5.14
N THR A 10 6.46 10.14 5.25
CA THR A 10 6.70 10.93 6.47
C THR A 10 6.21 10.21 7.73
N GLY A 11 7.14 9.94 8.65
CA GLY A 11 6.87 9.24 9.91
C GLY A 11 6.83 7.71 9.83
N TYR A 12 7.08 7.12 8.67
CA TYR A 12 7.25 5.68 8.49
C TYR A 12 8.72 5.26 8.56
N ILE A 13 8.95 4.02 8.97
CA ILE A 13 10.26 3.38 9.04
C ILE A 13 10.26 2.15 8.11
N ALA A 14 11.24 2.08 7.21
CA ALA A 14 11.41 0.93 6.32
C ALA A 14 11.93 -0.31 7.10
N HIS A 15 11.35 -1.46 6.81
CA HIS A 15 11.81 -2.76 7.29
C HIS A 15 11.42 -3.86 6.29
N ASN A 16 12.41 -4.60 5.77
CA ASN A 16 12.22 -5.76 4.89
C ASN A 16 11.24 -5.54 3.72
N GLY A 17 11.37 -4.41 3.01
CA GLY A 17 10.54 -4.12 1.83
C GLY A 17 9.17 -3.49 2.12
N ALA A 18 8.81 -3.32 3.39
CA ALA A 18 7.60 -2.61 3.81
C ALA A 18 7.93 -1.41 4.72
N PHE A 19 6.93 -0.61 5.02
CA PHE A 19 7.05 0.61 5.82
C PHE A 19 6.09 0.56 7.00
N TYR A 20 6.54 0.96 8.18
CA TYR A 20 5.75 0.87 9.40
C TYR A 20 5.73 2.19 10.17
N LYS A 21 4.57 2.54 10.73
CA LYS A 21 4.39 3.75 11.54
C LYS A 21 3.54 3.45 12.75
N VAL A 22 3.95 3.99 13.89
CA VAL A 22 3.18 3.92 15.13
C VAL A 22 2.47 5.24 15.35
N TYR A 23 1.17 5.16 15.58
CA TYR A 23 0.33 6.31 15.89
C TYR A 23 0.13 6.43 17.40
N ASN A 24 0.48 7.59 17.95
CA ASN A 24 0.30 7.86 19.39
C ASN A 24 -1.14 8.28 19.74
N GLN A 25 -2.00 8.58 18.75
CA GLN A 25 -3.42 8.82 19.01
C GLN A 25 -4.13 7.50 19.28
N SER A 26 -5.04 7.50 20.25
CA SER A 26 -5.90 6.34 20.52
C SER A 26 -7.14 6.38 19.64
N LYS A 27 -7.48 5.25 19.01
CA LYS A 27 -8.64 5.05 18.13
C LYS A 27 -9.25 3.66 18.35
N THR A 28 -10.54 3.51 18.05
CA THR A 28 -11.14 2.16 17.96
C THR A 28 -10.44 1.35 16.86
N TYR A 29 -10.59 0.03 16.86
CA TYR A 29 -9.94 -0.81 15.86
C TYR A 29 -10.36 -0.43 14.43
N ASP A 30 -11.65 -0.20 14.19
CA ASP A 30 -12.13 0.22 12.87
C ASP A 30 -11.64 1.62 12.49
N GLN A 31 -11.62 2.57 13.42
CA GLN A 31 -11.06 3.90 13.17
C GLN A 31 -9.54 3.86 12.90
N ALA A 32 -8.83 2.91 13.51
CA ALA A 32 -7.41 2.67 13.25
C ALA A 32 -7.19 2.05 11.86
N ARG A 33 -8.05 1.11 11.45
CA ARG A 33 -8.07 0.56 10.08
C ARG A 33 -8.32 1.66 9.05
N GLU A 34 -9.32 2.51 9.27
CA GLU A 34 -9.61 3.65 8.40
C GLU A 34 -8.42 4.61 8.30
N GLN A 35 -7.71 4.85 9.40
CA GLN A 35 -6.50 5.68 9.38
C GLN A 35 -5.38 5.05 8.54
N CYS A 36 -5.10 3.76 8.73
CA CYS A 36 -4.07 3.08 7.92
C CYS A 36 -4.47 3.02 6.45
N ALA A 37 -5.77 2.86 6.15
CA ALA A 37 -6.29 2.91 4.79
C ALA A 37 -6.13 4.31 4.16
N ALA A 38 -6.34 5.38 4.93
CA ALA A 38 -6.10 6.75 4.50
C ALA A 38 -4.61 7.01 4.19
N ASP A 39 -3.69 6.31 4.88
CA ASP A 39 -2.26 6.33 4.58
C ASP A 39 -1.87 5.44 3.38
N GLY A 40 -2.82 4.73 2.77
CA GLY A 40 -2.60 3.85 1.63
C GLY A 40 -2.15 2.44 2.02
N GLY A 41 -2.41 1.97 3.24
CA GLY A 41 -2.09 0.63 3.67
C GLY A 41 -3.07 0.04 4.67
N LEU A 42 -2.57 -0.81 5.56
CA LEU A 42 -3.36 -1.62 6.49
C LEU A 42 -2.80 -1.53 7.90
N LEU A 43 -3.55 -2.01 8.89
CA LEU A 43 -2.94 -2.32 10.18
C LEU A 43 -1.82 -3.35 9.99
N ALA A 44 -0.73 -3.20 10.73
CA ALA A 44 0.47 -4.03 10.56
C ALA A 44 0.21 -5.50 10.91
N MET A 45 0.74 -6.44 10.13
CA MET A 45 0.45 -7.87 10.29
C MET A 45 1.75 -8.62 10.65
N PRO A 46 2.05 -8.85 11.95
CA PRO A 46 3.27 -9.52 12.41
C PRO A 46 3.27 -11.04 12.12
N LYS A 47 3.21 -11.44 10.84
CA LYS A 47 3.09 -12.85 10.41
C LYS A 47 4.35 -13.70 10.62
N ASN A 48 5.49 -13.10 10.99
CA ASN A 48 6.72 -13.82 11.29
C ASN A 48 7.43 -13.25 12.53
N LYS A 49 8.28 -14.07 13.16
CA LYS A 49 9.02 -13.72 14.38
C LYS A 49 9.91 -12.48 14.23
N GLN A 50 10.55 -12.28 13.07
CA GLN A 50 11.45 -11.13 12.88
C GLN A 50 10.65 -9.82 12.82
N LEU A 51 9.53 -9.82 12.10
CA LEU A 51 8.63 -8.68 11.99
C LEU A 51 7.97 -8.38 13.33
N ASP A 52 7.47 -9.38 14.05
CA ASP A 52 6.90 -9.22 15.39
C ASP A 52 7.87 -8.51 16.35
N ALA A 53 9.11 -8.99 16.42
CA ALA A 53 10.14 -8.38 17.25
C ALA A 53 10.49 -6.94 16.82
N PHE A 54 10.45 -6.64 15.52
CA PHE A 54 10.63 -5.28 15.01
C PHE A 54 9.49 -4.35 15.45
N LEU A 55 8.23 -4.75 15.27
CA LEU A 55 7.07 -3.95 15.66
C LEU A 55 7.01 -3.72 17.18
N PHE A 56 7.38 -4.74 17.97
CA PHE A 56 7.49 -4.60 19.43
C PHE A 56 8.53 -3.55 19.84
N ARG A 57 9.70 -3.51 19.20
CA ARG A 57 10.70 -2.46 19.46
C ARG A 57 10.20 -1.09 18.98
N LEU A 58 9.54 -1.07 17.83
CA LEU A 58 9.03 0.16 17.22
C LEU A 58 7.98 0.84 18.11
N LYS A 59 7.00 0.09 18.66
CA LYS A 59 6.00 0.67 19.59
C LYS A 59 6.63 1.16 20.89
N ASN A 60 7.62 0.43 21.42
CA ASN A 60 8.29 0.80 22.67
C ASN A 60 9.20 2.02 22.52
N ALA A 61 9.60 2.40 21.30
CA ALA A 61 10.33 3.64 21.05
C ALA A 61 9.51 4.91 21.38
N LEU A 62 8.18 4.82 21.48
CA LEU A 62 7.33 5.96 21.85
C LEU A 62 7.38 6.32 23.34
N GLY A 63 7.60 5.35 24.23
CA GLY A 63 7.54 5.60 25.68
C GLY A 63 7.92 4.42 26.58
N GLY A 64 8.49 3.36 26.02
CA GLY A 64 8.92 2.15 26.73
C GLY A 64 7.93 0.98 26.72
N PRO A 65 8.31 -0.17 27.31
CA PRO A 65 7.52 -1.42 27.31
C PRO A 65 6.13 -1.29 27.96
N GLY A 66 5.98 -0.29 28.83
CA GLY A 66 4.78 0.05 29.60
C GLY A 66 3.77 0.95 28.88
N TYR A 67 4.14 1.53 27.73
CA TYR A 67 3.48 2.73 27.22
C TYR A 67 2.25 2.42 26.35
N GLY A 68 1.24 1.83 26.98
CA GLY A 68 -0.08 1.59 26.40
C GLY A 68 -0.18 0.38 25.49
N TYR A 69 -1.37 0.23 24.90
CA TYR A 69 -1.76 -0.88 24.04
C TYR A 69 -1.74 -0.45 22.57
N PHE A 70 -1.36 -1.37 21.68
CA PHE A 70 -1.20 -1.07 20.26
C PHE A 70 -1.92 -2.08 19.39
N TRP A 71 -2.98 -1.64 18.69
CA TRP A 71 -3.64 -2.43 17.67
C TRP A 71 -2.68 -2.81 16.55
N PHE A 72 -2.80 -4.05 16.10
CA PHE A 72 -2.22 -4.57 14.88
C PHE A 72 -3.28 -5.35 14.11
N GLY A 73 -3.02 -5.68 12.85
CA GLY A 73 -4.00 -6.13 11.88
C GLY A 73 -4.42 -7.58 12.03
N LEU A 74 -4.93 -7.98 13.19
CA LEU A 74 -5.49 -9.30 13.46
C LEU A 74 -6.77 -9.13 14.30
N SER A 75 -7.87 -9.71 13.85
CA SER A 75 -9.18 -9.62 14.52
C SER A 75 -9.98 -10.90 14.37
N TYR A 76 -10.81 -11.20 15.34
CA TYR A 76 -11.71 -12.35 15.34
C TYR A 76 -13.01 -12.00 14.60
N GLU A 77 -13.32 -12.75 13.54
CA GLU A 77 -14.55 -12.59 12.77
C GLU A 77 -15.63 -13.51 13.35
N HIS A 78 -16.52 -12.96 14.17
CA HIS A 78 -17.55 -13.75 14.87
C HIS A 78 -18.48 -14.54 13.93
N ARG A 79 -18.71 -14.07 12.70
CA ARG A 79 -19.57 -14.78 11.74
C ARG A 79 -18.93 -16.04 11.19
N GLU A 80 -17.62 -16.01 11.02
CA GLU A 80 -16.85 -17.11 10.42
C GLU A 80 -16.16 -17.97 11.50
N GLY A 81 -16.09 -17.47 12.74
CA GLY A 81 -15.50 -18.18 13.87
C GLY A 81 -13.99 -18.31 13.78
N GLU A 82 -13.32 -17.39 13.08
CA GLU A 82 -11.88 -17.46 12.84
C GLU A 82 -11.18 -16.11 12.98
N TRP A 83 -9.88 -16.17 13.28
CA TRP A 83 -9.01 -15.01 13.26
C TRP A 83 -8.62 -14.66 11.83
N LYS A 84 -8.74 -13.38 11.47
CA LYS A 84 -8.35 -12.85 10.16
C LYS A 84 -7.35 -11.72 10.28
N TRP A 85 -6.38 -11.76 9.39
CA TRP A 85 -5.45 -10.68 9.16
C TRP A 85 -6.15 -9.51 8.46
N ALA A 86 -5.58 -8.30 8.57
CA ALA A 86 -6.16 -7.09 7.97
C ALA A 86 -6.23 -7.11 6.43
N ASP A 87 -5.48 -8.00 5.77
CA ASP A 87 -5.58 -8.26 4.33
C ASP A 87 -6.73 -9.22 3.95
N GLY A 88 -7.49 -9.70 4.94
CA GLY A 88 -8.60 -10.63 4.79
C GLY A 88 -8.20 -12.11 4.80
N THR A 89 -6.91 -12.43 4.88
CA THR A 89 -6.46 -13.83 4.97
C THR A 89 -6.71 -14.42 6.36
N PRO A 90 -7.18 -15.68 6.46
CA PRO A 90 -7.28 -16.37 7.75
C PRO A 90 -5.90 -16.52 8.41
N HIS A 91 -5.86 -16.47 9.74
CA HIS A 91 -4.65 -16.76 10.52
C HIS A 91 -4.37 -18.26 10.49
N ASN A 92 -3.29 -18.65 9.84
CA ASN A 92 -2.82 -20.03 9.84
C ASN A 92 -1.91 -20.29 11.05
N ILE A 93 -2.45 -20.89 12.12
CA ILE A 93 -1.73 -21.16 13.37
C ILE A 93 -0.43 -21.99 13.23
N THR A 94 -0.24 -22.70 12.12
CA THR A 94 0.97 -23.51 11.86
C THR A 94 2.02 -22.79 11.03
N ALA A 95 1.63 -21.79 10.23
CA ALA A 95 2.51 -21.10 9.29
C ALA A 95 2.80 -19.65 9.71
N ASP A 96 1.81 -18.99 10.29
CA ASP A 96 1.96 -17.64 10.82
C ASP A 96 2.57 -17.69 12.23
N TRP A 97 3.30 -16.64 12.56
CA TRP A 97 3.74 -16.42 13.93
C TRP A 97 2.53 -16.15 14.85
N GLY A 98 2.60 -16.66 16.07
CA GLY A 98 1.62 -16.40 17.12
C GLY A 98 2.35 -16.19 18.44
N ASN A 99 2.18 -15.02 19.05
CA ASN A 99 2.82 -14.66 20.33
C ASN A 99 1.78 -14.33 21.41
N TRP A 100 0.69 -15.08 21.43
CA TRP A 100 -0.42 -14.87 22.36
C TRP A 100 0.01 -15.11 23.81
N VAL A 101 -0.33 -14.17 24.70
CA VAL A 101 -0.30 -14.42 26.14
C VAL A 101 -1.41 -15.42 26.54
N PRO A 102 -1.33 -16.08 27.71
CA PRO A 102 -2.36 -17.01 28.16
C PRO A 102 -3.77 -16.38 28.17
N ASN A 103 -4.78 -17.17 27.79
CA ASN A 103 -6.19 -16.77 27.61
C ASN A 103 -6.47 -15.90 26.37
N GLN A 104 -6.40 -16.50 25.17
CA GLN A 104 -6.76 -15.86 23.90
C GLN A 104 -8.23 -15.40 23.89
N PRO A 105 -8.53 -14.10 24.01
CA PRO A 105 -9.91 -13.63 24.02
C PRO A 105 -10.43 -13.42 22.59
N GLU A 106 -11.75 -13.48 22.37
CA GLU A 106 -12.36 -12.98 21.13
C GLU A 106 -12.23 -11.45 21.04
N GLY A 107 -12.13 -10.90 19.83
CA GLY A 107 -12.08 -9.44 19.60
C GLY A 107 -10.95 -9.03 18.68
N CYS A 108 -10.32 -7.89 18.97
CA CYS A 108 -9.25 -7.32 18.16
C CYS A 108 -7.90 -7.48 18.85
N ALA A 109 -6.85 -7.81 18.09
CA ALA A 109 -5.54 -8.11 18.65
C ALA A 109 -4.68 -6.87 18.84
N HIS A 110 -3.94 -6.83 19.94
CA HIS A 110 -3.04 -5.74 20.27
C HIS A 110 -1.76 -6.25 20.95
N TYR A 111 -0.70 -5.45 20.90
CA TYR A 111 0.44 -5.62 21.80
C TYR A 111 0.09 -5.13 23.19
N SER A 112 0.34 -5.97 24.20
CA SER A 112 0.14 -5.59 25.60
C SER A 112 1.09 -4.47 26.02
N GLY A 113 0.58 -3.61 26.91
CA GLY A 113 1.37 -2.59 27.61
C GLY A 113 2.03 -3.11 28.89
N TRP A 114 1.74 -4.33 29.34
CA TRP A 114 2.24 -4.85 30.61
C TRP A 114 2.99 -6.18 30.47
N MET A 115 2.73 -6.90 29.38
CA MET A 115 3.35 -8.17 29.07
C MET A 115 4.01 -8.12 27.69
N GLU A 116 5.06 -8.92 27.50
CA GLU A 116 5.59 -9.18 26.17
C GLU A 116 4.69 -10.22 25.48
N GLY A 117 4.03 -9.80 24.39
CA GLY A 117 3.14 -10.67 23.63
C GLY A 117 1.91 -9.95 23.08
N TRP A 118 1.06 -10.76 22.45
CA TRP A 118 -0.22 -10.38 21.88
C TRP A 118 -1.34 -10.70 22.87
N ASP A 119 -2.28 -9.80 22.97
CA ASP A 119 -3.51 -9.96 23.72
C ASP A 119 -4.68 -9.47 22.85
N SER A 120 -5.91 -9.68 23.27
CA SER A 120 -7.07 -9.14 22.56
C SER A 120 -8.01 -8.39 23.49
N MET A 121 -8.82 -7.52 22.92
CA MET A 121 -9.89 -6.85 23.65
C MET A 121 -11.01 -6.44 22.69
N TRP A 122 -12.12 -5.96 23.24
CA TRP A 122 -13.24 -5.46 22.45
C TRP A 122 -12.79 -4.34 21.50
N CYS A 123 -13.19 -4.46 20.24
CA CYS A 123 -12.72 -3.62 19.13
C CYS A 123 -13.15 -2.14 19.24
N ASP A 124 -14.11 -1.83 20.10
CA ASP A 124 -14.62 -0.49 20.40
C ASP A 124 -13.75 0.27 21.42
N PHE A 125 -12.79 -0.39 22.07
CA PHE A 125 -11.80 0.28 22.90
C PHE A 125 -10.84 1.12 22.06
N SER A 126 -10.46 2.28 22.61
CA SER A 126 -9.54 3.19 21.94
C SER A 126 -8.09 2.92 22.34
N ASN A 127 -7.29 2.42 21.41
CA ASN A 127 -5.87 2.16 21.59
C ASN A 127 -5.02 2.83 20.52
N LYS A 128 -3.73 2.93 20.81
CA LYS A 128 -2.72 3.30 19.80
C LYS A 128 -2.65 2.19 18.76
N PHE A 129 -1.97 2.41 17.64
CA PHE A 129 -1.99 1.43 16.57
C PHE A 129 -0.76 1.54 15.67
N ILE A 130 -0.51 0.47 14.93
CA ILE A 130 0.61 0.37 14.01
C ILE A 130 0.07 0.13 12.60
N CYS A 131 0.43 1.01 11.68
CA CYS A 131 0.12 0.84 10.25
C CYS A 131 1.32 0.23 9.52
N GLN A 132 1.04 -0.56 8.49
CA GLN A 132 1.99 -1.01 7.49
C GLN A 132 1.59 -0.56 6.09
N LEU A 133 2.60 -0.21 5.30
CA LEU A 133 2.48 0.00 3.85
C LEU A 133 3.36 -1.04 3.18
N THR A 134 2.75 -1.95 2.41
CA THR A 134 3.48 -2.87 1.52
C THR A 134 3.85 -2.21 0.20
N HIS A 135 3.30 -1.02 -0.05
CA HIS A 135 3.53 -0.20 -1.25
C HIS A 135 3.65 1.28 -0.83
N VAL A 136 4.68 1.97 -1.32
CA VAL A 136 4.83 3.42 -1.09
C VAL A 136 3.98 4.15 -2.11
N CYS A 137 2.75 4.48 -1.75
CA CYS A 137 1.96 5.47 -2.47
C CYS A 137 1.79 6.70 -1.56
N PRO A 138 2.78 7.61 -1.47
CA PRO A 138 2.59 8.87 -0.79
C PRO A 138 1.76 9.74 -1.73
N GLY A 139 0.44 9.57 -1.68
CA GLY A 139 -0.52 10.22 -2.55
C GLY A 139 -1.10 9.29 -3.62
N LYS A 140 -2.30 9.64 -4.09
CA LYS A 140 -2.92 9.07 -5.29
C LYS A 140 -1.88 9.13 -6.41
N PHE A 141 -1.33 7.99 -6.81
CA PHE A 141 -0.41 7.93 -7.94
C PHE A 141 -1.19 8.32 -9.21
N ASP A 142 -1.05 9.59 -9.61
CA ASP A 142 -1.62 10.10 -10.85
C ASP A 142 -0.74 9.72 -12.06
N GLY A 143 0.54 9.40 -11.84
CA GLY A 143 1.46 8.99 -12.91
C GLY A 143 1.85 10.12 -13.87
N SER A 144 1.57 11.37 -13.51
CA SER A 144 1.92 12.57 -14.31
C SER A 144 3.44 12.74 -14.48
N ASP A 145 4.20 12.35 -13.46
CA ASP A 145 5.66 12.41 -13.41
C ASP A 145 6.34 11.08 -13.81
N TYR A 146 5.57 10.05 -14.14
CA TYR A 146 6.14 8.74 -14.47
C TYR A 146 7.02 8.82 -15.73
N ARG A 147 8.24 8.29 -15.60
CA ARG A 147 9.25 8.19 -16.68
C ARG A 147 9.76 6.76 -16.88
N GLY A 148 9.05 5.76 -16.37
CA GLY A 148 9.42 4.35 -16.57
C GLY A 148 9.04 3.82 -17.96
N ASN A 149 9.30 2.54 -18.16
CA ASN A 149 9.24 1.84 -19.45
C ASN A 149 8.08 0.83 -19.57
N LEU A 150 7.05 0.94 -18.73
CA LEU A 150 5.86 0.09 -18.84
C LEU A 150 5.18 0.33 -20.19
N SER A 151 5.04 -0.70 -21.01
CA SER A 151 4.52 -0.61 -22.39
C SER A 151 3.30 -1.50 -22.65
N VAL A 152 2.66 -2.00 -21.59
CA VAL A 152 1.55 -2.95 -21.65
C VAL A 152 0.44 -2.53 -20.69
N THR A 153 -0.82 -2.65 -21.16
CA THR A 153 -2.03 -2.31 -20.40
C THR A 153 -2.36 -3.36 -19.33
N LYS A 154 -3.32 -3.07 -18.45
CA LYS A 154 -3.81 -4.03 -17.44
C LYS A 154 -4.27 -5.36 -18.03
N SER A 155 -4.85 -5.33 -19.23
CA SER A 155 -5.35 -6.53 -19.91
C SER A 155 -4.30 -7.19 -20.82
N GLY A 156 -3.04 -6.74 -20.79
CA GLY A 156 -1.98 -7.30 -21.64
C GLY A 156 -1.91 -6.73 -23.05
N ARG A 157 -2.59 -5.63 -23.40
CA ARG A 157 -2.45 -5.02 -24.73
C ARG A 157 -1.17 -4.21 -24.83
N THR A 158 -0.48 -4.31 -25.95
CA THR A 158 0.69 -3.48 -26.25
C THR A 158 0.27 -2.02 -26.44
N CYS A 159 1.02 -1.10 -25.85
CA CYS A 159 0.84 0.32 -26.05
C CYS A 159 1.33 0.74 -27.45
N GLN A 160 0.61 1.68 -28.04
CA GLN A 160 1.01 2.41 -29.24
C GLN A 160 2.01 3.50 -28.85
N ARG A 161 2.99 3.78 -29.72
CA ARG A 161 3.93 4.90 -29.53
C ARG A 161 3.20 6.23 -29.60
N TRP A 162 3.59 7.19 -28.74
CA TRP A 162 2.99 8.52 -28.71
C TRP A 162 3.31 9.37 -29.93
N ASP A 163 4.37 9.02 -30.67
CA ASP A 163 4.74 9.62 -31.95
C ASP A 163 4.19 8.84 -33.17
N SER A 164 3.27 7.89 -32.97
CA SER A 164 2.60 7.14 -34.05
C SER A 164 1.12 7.47 -34.09
N ASN A 165 0.56 7.67 -35.29
CA ASN A 165 -0.88 7.92 -35.49
C ASN A 165 -1.63 6.65 -35.95
N THR A 166 -1.02 5.47 -35.78
CA THR A 166 -1.56 4.19 -36.21
C THR A 166 -1.37 3.14 -35.12
N PRO A 167 -2.40 2.32 -34.80
CA PRO A 167 -3.75 2.29 -35.38
C PRO A 167 -4.67 3.45 -34.99
N HIS A 168 -4.42 4.14 -33.88
CA HIS A 168 -5.29 5.21 -33.42
C HIS A 168 -4.67 6.58 -33.66
N PHE A 169 -5.38 7.43 -34.40
CA PHE A 169 -4.97 8.82 -34.60
C PHE A 169 -5.16 9.63 -33.30
N HIS A 170 -4.14 10.37 -32.86
CA HIS A 170 -4.19 11.25 -31.70
C HIS A 170 -3.41 12.56 -31.93
N HIS A 171 -4.11 13.70 -31.95
CA HIS A 171 -3.51 14.99 -32.26
C HIS A 171 -2.93 15.72 -31.03
N ASN A 172 -3.51 15.51 -29.85
CA ASN A 172 -3.13 16.22 -28.61
C ASN A 172 -1.76 15.87 -28.06
N TYR A 173 -1.17 14.76 -28.52
CA TYR A 173 0.04 14.17 -27.93
C TYR A 173 1.10 13.82 -28.97
N TRP A 174 0.97 14.38 -30.18
CA TRP A 174 1.84 14.18 -31.35
C TRP A 174 3.01 15.20 -31.35
N PRO A 175 4.15 14.91 -32.02
CA PRO A 175 5.21 15.90 -32.24
C PRO A 175 4.67 17.26 -32.73
N GLY A 176 4.86 18.31 -31.93
CA GLY A 176 4.37 19.67 -32.19
C GLY A 176 3.25 20.14 -31.25
N THR A 177 2.71 19.27 -30.39
CA THR A 177 1.79 19.62 -29.30
C THR A 177 2.42 19.35 -27.93
N SER A 178 2.03 20.08 -26.88
CA SER A 178 2.55 19.84 -25.52
C SER A 178 2.11 18.44 -25.04
N GLY A 179 3.00 17.45 -25.12
CA GLY A 179 2.66 16.06 -24.79
C GLY A 179 3.79 15.06 -25.02
N PRO A 180 3.59 13.76 -24.70
CA PRO A 180 4.62 12.74 -24.72
C PRO A 180 5.29 12.53 -26.09
N GLY A 181 4.60 12.77 -27.20
CA GLY A 181 5.20 12.66 -28.53
C GLY A 181 6.22 13.75 -28.89
N THR A 182 6.38 14.81 -28.07
CA THR A 182 7.38 15.88 -28.34
C THR A 182 8.75 15.67 -27.72
N ASP A 183 8.83 14.84 -26.69
CA ASP A 183 10.08 14.55 -26.00
C ASP A 183 10.58 13.17 -26.46
N PRO A 184 11.74 13.10 -27.16
CA PRO A 184 12.28 11.86 -27.69
C PRO A 184 12.46 10.75 -26.65
N ASP A 185 12.72 11.11 -25.38
CA ASP A 185 12.92 10.14 -24.29
C ASP A 185 11.59 9.51 -23.82
N VAL A 186 10.43 10.09 -24.18
CA VAL A 186 9.09 9.62 -23.78
C VAL A 186 8.11 9.42 -24.94
N ALA A 187 8.53 9.66 -26.19
CA ALA A 187 7.78 9.39 -27.42
C ALA A 187 7.61 7.88 -27.73
N GLU A 188 8.30 7.03 -26.98
CA GLU A 188 8.20 5.58 -27.01
C GLU A 188 6.78 5.04 -26.70
N ASN A 189 6.60 3.73 -26.74
CA ASN A 189 5.31 3.10 -26.44
C ASN A 189 5.05 2.90 -24.95
N TYR A 190 5.43 3.85 -24.12
CA TYR A 190 5.32 3.71 -22.68
C TYR A 190 4.05 4.36 -22.12
N CYS A 191 3.49 3.81 -21.06
CA CYS A 191 2.32 4.36 -20.38
C CYS A 191 2.63 5.71 -19.75
N ARG A 192 1.71 6.68 -19.84
CA ARG A 192 1.87 8.06 -19.35
C ARG A 192 0.53 8.59 -18.80
N ASN A 193 0.57 9.70 -18.08
CA ASN A 193 -0.61 10.53 -17.77
C ASN A 193 -0.31 11.99 -18.15
N PRO A 194 -0.38 12.35 -19.44
CA PRO A 194 -0.09 13.71 -19.87
C PRO A 194 -1.19 14.73 -19.54
N ASP A 195 -2.43 14.27 -19.31
CA ASP A 195 -3.59 15.10 -19.00
C ASP A 195 -3.70 15.48 -17.52
N SER A 196 -2.94 14.81 -16.64
CA SER A 196 -2.96 15.07 -15.18
C SER A 196 -4.39 15.12 -14.62
N ASP A 197 -5.29 14.32 -15.21
CA ASP A 197 -6.73 14.28 -14.91
C ASP A 197 -7.03 13.67 -13.53
N GLY A 198 -5.98 13.29 -12.79
CA GLY A 198 -6.04 12.58 -11.53
C GLY A 198 -6.35 11.09 -11.68
N ALA A 199 -6.51 10.55 -12.89
CA ALA A 199 -6.45 9.10 -13.13
C ALA A 199 -4.99 8.61 -13.09
N THR A 200 -4.75 7.34 -13.38
CA THR A 200 -3.41 6.73 -13.39
C THR A 200 -2.87 6.61 -14.82
N LEU A 201 -1.70 5.97 -14.97
CA LEU A 201 -1.07 5.73 -16.27
C LEU A 201 -2.02 5.07 -17.26
N TRP A 202 -1.99 5.55 -18.49
CA TRP A 202 -2.71 5.00 -19.62
C TRP A 202 -1.87 5.07 -20.90
N CYS A 203 -2.32 4.39 -21.94
CA CYS A 203 -1.75 4.53 -23.28
C CYS A 203 -2.83 4.28 -24.35
N TYR A 204 -2.59 4.77 -25.56
CA TYR A 204 -3.25 4.21 -26.74
C TYR A 204 -2.77 2.78 -26.96
N THR A 205 -3.62 1.89 -27.47
CA THR A 205 -3.22 0.48 -27.65
C THR A 205 -2.99 0.16 -29.13
N THR A 206 -2.23 -0.89 -29.43
CA THR A 206 -2.07 -1.37 -30.81
C THR A 206 -3.27 -2.20 -31.30
N ASP A 207 -4.31 -2.41 -30.48
CA ASP A 207 -5.55 -3.10 -30.84
C ASP A 207 -6.51 -2.13 -31.54
N PRO A 208 -6.86 -2.34 -32.83
CA PRO A 208 -7.80 -1.47 -33.55
C PRO A 208 -9.18 -1.35 -32.91
N LYS A 209 -9.58 -2.32 -32.06
CA LYS A 209 -10.88 -2.33 -31.37
C LYS A 209 -10.85 -1.64 -30.00
N LYS A 210 -9.67 -1.31 -29.46
CA LYS A 210 -9.50 -0.68 -28.15
C LYS A 210 -8.58 0.54 -28.26
N ARG A 211 -9.19 1.72 -28.43
CA ARG A 211 -8.46 2.97 -28.65
C ARG A 211 -7.39 3.26 -27.59
N TRP A 212 -7.77 3.18 -26.31
CA TRP A 212 -6.89 3.41 -25.18
C TRP A 212 -7.29 2.53 -24.00
N GLU A 213 -6.38 2.34 -23.06
CA GLU A 213 -6.61 1.59 -21.83
C GLU A 213 -5.65 2.01 -20.72
N TYR A 214 -6.06 1.81 -19.47
CA TYR A 214 -5.17 2.00 -18.32
C TYR A 214 -4.07 0.96 -18.26
N CYS A 215 -2.92 1.38 -17.77
CA CYS A 215 -1.79 0.52 -17.48
C CYS A 215 -1.76 0.11 -16.00
N ASN A 216 -0.92 -0.87 -15.70
CA ASN A 216 -0.62 -1.21 -14.32
C ASN A 216 0.04 -0.02 -13.62
N ASN A 217 -0.24 0.14 -12.33
CA ASN A 217 0.40 1.15 -11.52
C ASN A 217 1.75 0.59 -11.01
N PRO A 218 2.90 1.12 -11.43
CA PRO A 218 4.20 0.66 -10.97
C PRO A 218 4.49 1.03 -9.50
N ALA A 219 3.75 1.97 -8.91
CA ALA A 219 3.73 2.19 -7.46
C ALA A 219 2.98 1.08 -6.70
N CYS A 220 2.28 0.20 -7.40
CA CYS A 220 1.64 -1.02 -6.88
C CYS A 220 2.29 -2.26 -7.53
N ILE A 221 3.58 -2.49 -7.28
CA ILE A 221 4.20 -3.77 -7.60
C ILE A 221 4.62 -4.43 -6.29
N ILE A 222 4.14 -5.67 -6.11
CA ILE A 222 4.44 -6.60 -5.01
C ILE A 222 5.92 -7.00 -5.05
#